data_AF-A0A922ZZU8-F1
#
_entry.id   AF-A0A922ZZU8-F1
#
_cell.length_a   1.000
_cell.length_b   1.000
_cell.length_c   1.000
_cell.angle_alpha   90.00
_cell.angle_beta   90.00
_cell.angle_gamma   90.00
#
_symmetry.space_group_name_H-M   'P 1'
#
loop_
_entity.id
_entity.type
_entity.pdbx_description
1 polymer ?
#
loop_
_entity_poly.entity_id
_entity_poly.type
_entity_poly.pdbx_seq_one_letter_code
_entity_poly.pdbx_strand_id
1 'polypeptide(L)'
;SKEAVDIFRDRHRDITVVLLDMLMPKMSGKETYLEIKKIDPNLKVLFSSGFKQDERVEEVLQLGVQGFVQKPYTLQVLSKAIQQAIQSNDF
;
A
#
# COMPACT_ATOMS: atom_id res chain seq x y z
N SER A 1 -4.05 -1.55 -11.61
CA SER A 1 -5.10 -1.24 -10.61
C SER A 1 -6.22 -2.27 -10.63
N LYS A 2 -7.09 -2.35 -11.67
CA LYS A 2 -8.16 -3.36 -11.74
C LYS A 2 -7.66 -4.80 -11.57
N GLU A 3 -6.62 -5.17 -12.31
CA GLU A 3 -5.97 -6.49 -12.20
C GLU A 3 -5.46 -6.78 -10.79
N ALA A 4 -4.91 -5.79 -10.08
CA ALA A 4 -4.44 -5.96 -8.71
C ALA A 4 -5.61 -6.24 -7.74
N VAL A 5 -6.75 -5.56 -7.92
CA VAL A 5 -7.97 -5.82 -7.14
C VAL A 5 -8.52 -7.21 -7.45
N ASP A 6 -8.51 -7.65 -8.70
CA ASP A 6 -9.00 -8.97 -9.09
C ASP A 6 -8.10 -10.08 -8.53
N ILE A 7 -6.77 -9.96 -8.65
CA ILE A 7 -5.81 -10.89 -8.00
C ILE A 7 -6.01 -10.91 -6.48
N PHE A 8 -6.18 -9.74 -5.87
CA PHE A 8 -6.39 -9.65 -4.43
C PHE A 8 -7.71 -10.32 -4.03
N ARG A 9 -8.80 -10.12 -4.77
CA ARG A 9 -10.09 -10.78 -4.49
C ARG A 9 -9.94 -12.31 -4.45
N ASP A 10 -9.21 -12.86 -5.42
CA ASP A 10 -9.03 -14.31 -5.54
C ASP A 10 -8.06 -14.89 -4.50
N ARG A 11 -7.07 -14.10 -4.05
CA ARG A 11 -5.93 -14.61 -3.27
C ARG A 11 -5.64 -13.87 -1.96
N HIS A 12 -6.54 -12.99 -1.49
CA HIS A 12 -6.30 -12.12 -0.32
C HIS A 12 -5.82 -12.88 0.92
N ARG A 13 -6.28 -14.11 1.14
CA ARG A 13 -5.89 -14.94 2.29
C ARG A 13 -4.41 -15.35 2.29
N ASP A 14 -3.76 -15.33 1.13
CA ASP A 14 -2.34 -15.65 0.98
C ASP A 14 -1.45 -14.39 1.00
N ILE A 15 -2.05 -13.20 1.06
CA ILE A 15 -1.35 -11.92 0.90
C ILE A 15 -1.25 -11.21 2.25
N THR A 16 -0.05 -11.17 2.82
CA THR A 16 0.19 -10.51 4.12
C THR A 16 0.33 -8.99 4.01
N VAL A 17 0.98 -8.51 2.94
CA VAL A 17 1.25 -7.08 2.71
C VAL A 17 1.13 -6.78 1.22
N VAL A 18 0.52 -5.64 0.89
CA VAL A 18 0.53 -5.09 -0.47
C VAL A 18 1.45 -3.87 -0.53
N LEU A 19 2.41 -3.89 -1.46
CA LEU A 19 3.16 -2.72 -1.87
C LEU A 19 2.41 -2.04 -3.02
N LEU A 20 1.96 -0.80 -2.82
CA LEU A 20 1.08 -0.12 -3.76
C LEU A 20 1.69 1.19 -4.28
N ASP A 21 1.76 1.34 -5.60
CA ASP A 21 2.20 2.58 -6.24
C ASP A 21 1.13 3.67 -6.10
N MET A 22 1.53 4.88 -5.69
CA MET A 22 0.64 6.03 -5.66
C MET A 22 0.25 6.51 -7.06
N LEU A 23 1.18 6.39 -8.01
CA LEU A 23 1.02 6.90 -9.36
C LEU A 23 0.83 5.77 -10.35
N MET A 24 -0.42 5.56 -10.76
CA MET A 24 -0.78 4.59 -11.79
C MET A 24 -1.73 5.23 -12.80
N PRO A 25 -1.64 4.87 -14.10
CA PRO A 25 -2.63 5.26 -15.08
C PRO A 25 -3.99 4.63 -14.77
N LYS A 26 -5.07 5.36 -15.09
CA LYS A 26 -6.49 4.97 -14.96
C LYS A 26 -7.07 4.98 -13.55
N MET A 27 -6.43 4.33 -12.58
CA MET A 27 -6.91 4.29 -11.20
C MET A 27 -5.73 4.37 -10.26
N SER A 28 -5.79 5.35 -9.36
CA SER A 28 -4.73 5.73 -8.42
C SER A 28 -4.46 4.66 -7.37
N GLY A 29 -3.32 4.77 -6.69
CA GLY A 29 -3.02 3.96 -5.52
C GLY A 29 -4.09 4.08 -4.44
N LYS A 30 -4.60 5.30 -4.19
CA LYS A 30 -5.67 5.54 -3.21
C LYS A 30 -6.96 4.79 -3.56
N GLU A 31 -7.43 4.89 -4.79
CA GLU A 31 -8.63 4.16 -5.22
C GLU A 31 -8.42 2.65 -5.11
N THR A 32 -7.23 2.17 -5.49
CA THR A 32 -6.91 0.73 -5.43
C THR A 32 -6.91 0.23 -4.00
N TYR A 33 -6.36 1.03 -3.07
CA TYR A 33 -6.41 0.76 -1.65
C TYR A 33 -7.84 0.68 -1.10
N LEU A 34 -8.70 1.64 -1.46
CA LEU A 34 -10.09 1.65 -1.00
C LEU A 34 -10.85 0.40 -1.46
N GLU A 35 -10.66 -0.03 -2.72
CA GLU A 35 -11.28 -1.27 -3.21
C GLU A 35 -10.75 -2.52 -2.50
N ILE A 36 -9.45 -2.59 -2.25
CA ILE A 36 -8.82 -3.69 -1.52
C ILE A 36 -9.30 -3.75 -0.07
N LYS A 37 -9.44 -2.60 0.61
CA LYS A 37 -9.93 -2.54 2.00
C LYS A 37 -11.39 -2.94 2.17
N LYS A 38 -12.21 -2.83 1.12
CA LYS A 38 -13.57 -3.40 1.12
C LYS A 38 -13.56 -4.93 1.15
N ILE A 39 -12.50 -5.55 0.64
CA ILE A 39 -12.32 -7.01 0.62
C ILE A 39 -11.71 -7.47 1.96
N ASP A 40 -10.65 -6.82 2.40
CA ASP A 40 -10.00 -7.10 3.68
C ASP A 40 -9.67 -5.80 4.43
N PRO A 41 -10.49 -5.42 5.44
CA PRO A 41 -10.25 -4.25 6.27
C PRO A 41 -8.97 -4.33 7.11
N ASN A 42 -8.40 -5.53 7.34
CA ASN A 42 -7.22 -5.72 8.17
C ASN A 42 -5.92 -5.79 7.34
N LEU A 43 -6.03 -5.77 6.01
CA LEU A 43 -4.86 -5.84 5.15
C LEU A 43 -3.89 -4.69 5.42
N LYS A 44 -2.61 -5.06 5.45
CA LYS A 44 -1.48 -4.16 5.57
C LYS A 44 -1.06 -3.65 4.19
N VAL A 45 -1.01 -2.33 4.03
CA VAL A 45 -0.61 -1.69 2.77
C VAL A 45 0.53 -0.71 3.00
N LEU A 46 1.58 -0.88 2.21
CA LEU A 46 2.73 0.00 2.15
C LEU A 46 2.67 0.79 0.84
N PHE A 47 2.54 2.10 0.91
CA PHE A 47 2.49 2.94 -0.29
C PHE A 47 3.88 3.25 -0.82
N SER A 48 3.98 3.45 -2.12
CA SER A 48 5.23 3.81 -2.77
C SER A 48 5.05 5.01 -3.70
N SER A 49 5.84 6.07 -3.47
CA SER A 49 5.77 7.32 -4.25
C SER A 49 7.15 7.91 -4.51
N GLY A 50 7.35 8.52 -5.69
CA GLY A 50 8.60 9.23 -6.03
C GLY A 50 8.65 10.69 -5.59
N PHE A 51 7.53 11.26 -5.13
CA PHE A 51 7.44 12.68 -4.80
C PHE A 51 7.49 12.89 -3.27
N LYS A 52 8.34 13.82 -2.83
CA LYS A 52 8.57 14.13 -1.40
C LYS A 52 7.43 14.91 -0.73
N GLN A 53 6.61 15.60 -1.51
CA GLN A 53 5.50 16.44 -1.04
C GLN A 53 4.31 16.17 -1.94
N ASP A 54 3.63 15.08 -1.62
CA ASP A 54 2.44 14.68 -2.33
C ASP A 54 1.30 14.72 -1.33
N GLU A 55 0.38 15.68 -1.46
CA GLU A 55 -0.82 15.79 -0.62
C GLU A 55 -1.59 14.47 -0.58
N ARG A 56 -1.51 13.66 -1.65
CA ARG A 56 -2.13 12.34 -1.72
C ARG A 56 -1.49 11.35 -0.73
N VAL A 57 -0.22 11.52 -0.37
CA VAL A 57 0.45 10.71 0.66
C VAL A 57 -0.11 11.08 2.03
N GLU A 58 -0.29 12.37 2.32
CA GLU A 58 -0.89 12.82 3.58
C GLU A 58 -2.34 12.31 3.75
N GLU A 59 -3.15 12.41 2.70
CA GLU A 59 -4.52 11.87 2.69
C GLU A 59 -4.55 10.38 3.01
N VAL A 60 -3.59 9.62 2.48
CA VAL A 60 -3.54 8.17 2.65
C VAL A 60 -2.99 7.79 4.02
N LEU A 61 -2.05 8.55 4.58
CA LEU A 61 -1.60 8.41 5.97
C LEU A 61 -2.75 8.62 6.97
N GLN A 62 -3.66 9.54 6.69
CA GLN A 62 -4.87 9.74 7.51
C GLN A 62 -5.85 8.56 7.46
N LEU A 63 -5.75 7.67 6.46
CA LEU A 63 -6.58 6.46 6.35
C LEU A 63 -6.02 5.27 7.15
N GLY A 64 -5.04 5.50 8.04
CA GLY A 64 -4.49 4.49 8.95
C GLY A 64 -3.60 3.46 8.26
N VAL A 65 -2.90 3.84 7.18
CA VAL A 65 -2.00 2.92 6.47
C VAL A 65 -0.72 2.68 7.25
N GLN A 66 -0.12 1.52 7.06
CA GLN A 66 1.04 1.08 7.85
C GLN A 66 2.32 1.83 7.50
N GLY A 67 2.41 2.45 6.32
CA GLY A 67 3.50 3.35 6.00
C GLY A 67 3.64 3.67 4.52
N PHE A 68 4.75 4.34 4.21
CA PHE A 68 5.16 4.69 2.85
C PHE A 68 6.65 4.39 2.63
N VAL A 69 7.02 4.13 1.38
CA VAL A 69 8.41 4.01 0.92
C VAL A 69 8.65 4.96 -0.25
N GLN A 70 9.62 5.87 -0.07
CA GLN A 70 9.91 6.87 -1.08
C GLN A 70 10.81 6.29 -2.20
N LYS A 71 10.41 6.47 -3.46
CA LYS A 71 11.25 6.18 -4.63
C LYS A 71 12.22 7.35 -4.90
N PRO A 72 13.44 7.08 -5.41
CA PRO A 72 14.03 5.74 -5.51
C PRO A 72 14.44 5.21 -4.12
N TYR A 73 14.22 3.92 -3.87
CA TYR A 73 14.64 3.24 -2.64
C TYR A 73 15.64 2.13 -2.93
N THR A 74 16.49 1.81 -1.95
CA THR A 74 17.34 0.62 -1.99
C THR A 74 16.57 -0.61 -1.54
N LEU A 75 17.09 -1.81 -1.84
CA LEU A 75 16.52 -3.07 -1.35
C LEU A 75 16.50 -3.12 0.19
N GLN A 76 17.50 -2.55 0.84
CA GLN A 76 17.57 -2.49 2.31
C GLN A 76 16.44 -1.64 2.89
N VAL A 77 16.16 -0.47 2.28
CA VAL A 77 15.06 0.41 2.70
C VAL A 77 13.71 -0.28 2.48
N LEU A 78 13.51 -0.89 1.30
CA LEU A 78 12.27 -1.60 1.00
C LEU A 78 12.05 -2.79 1.95
N SER A 79 13.07 -3.62 2.17
CA SER A 79 13.00 -4.78 3.05
C SER A 79 12.63 -4.38 4.48
N LYS A 80 13.27 -3.32 5.00
CA LYS A 80 12.95 -2.79 6.33
C LYS A 80 11.50 -2.29 6.42
N ALA A 81 11.02 -1.57 5.40
CA ALA A 81 9.65 -1.07 5.39
C ALA A 81 8.61 -2.22 5.34
N ILE A 82 8.89 -3.27 4.56
CA ILE A 82 8.04 -4.47 4.53
C ILE A 82 8.04 -5.18 5.88
N GLN A 83 9.21 -5.37 6.50
CA GLN A 83 9.31 -5.99 7.82
C GLN A 83 8.51 -5.20 8.87
N GLN A 84 8.63 -3.87 8.87
CA GLN A 84 7.86 -3.01 9.76
C GLN A 84 6.36 -3.14 9.52
N ALA A 85 5.91 -3.13 8.26
CA ALA A 85 4.50 -3.32 7.93
C ALA A 85 3.96 -4.67 8.42
N ILE A 86 4.75 -5.76 8.28
CA ILE A 86 4.38 -7.09 8.79
C ILE A 86 4.33 -7.11 10.31
N GLN A 87 5.31 -6.51 10.99
CA GLN A 87 5.46 -6.55 12.45
C GLN A 87 4.53 -5.61 13.21
N SER A 88 3.94 -4.60 12.54
CA SER A 88 2.88 -3.80 13.14
C SER A 88 1.69 -4.71 13.49
N ASN A 89 1.67 -5.19 14.73
CA ASN A 89 0.50 -5.71 15.41
C ASN A 89 -0.26 -4.50 15.93
N ASP A 90 -1.44 -4.28 15.36
CA ASP A 90 -2.52 -3.49 15.94
C ASP A 90 -2.39 -1.94 15.93
N PHE A 91 -3.46 -1.32 15.43
CA PHE A 91 -4.15 -0.21 16.09
C PHE A 91 -5.59 -0.67 16.33
#